data_AF-A0A7X1H8L8-F1
#
_entry.id   AF-A0A7X1H8L8-F1
#
_cell.length_a   1.000
_cell.length_b   1.000
_cell.length_c   1.000
_cell.angle_alpha   90.00
_cell.angle_beta   90.00
_cell.angle_gamma   90.00
#
_symmetry.space_group_name_H-M   'P 1'
#
loop_
_entity.id
_entity.type
_entity.pdbx_description
1 polymer ?
#
loop_
_entity_poly.entity_id
_entity_poly.type
_entity_poly.pdbx_seq_one_letter_code
_entity_poly.pdbx_strand_id
1 'polypeptide(L)' 'MIVPHRKNRKKPKTQDGRKLRRYHKRWIVERTFAWLGNFRRLIVRHERHIQMYRAFFHVGIIMLSLNRF' A
#
# COMPACT_ATOMS: atom_id res chain seq x y z
N MET A 1 -1.82 8.36 12.07
CA MET A 1 -0.47 8.10 11.50
C MET A 1 0.25 9.43 11.37
N ILE A 2 1.47 9.55 11.90
CA ILE A 2 2.28 10.78 11.84
C ILE A 2 3.02 10.81 10.49
N VAL A 3 2.93 11.90 9.76
CA VAL A 3 3.50 12.06 8.41
C VAL A 3 4.50 13.22 8.46
N PRO A 4 5.73 13.07 7.93
CA PRO A 4 6.69 14.15 7.91
C PRO A 4 6.13 15.36 7.18
N HIS A 5 6.54 16.54 7.66
CA HIS A 5 6.34 17.76 6.90
C HIS A 5 7.14 17.68 5.60
N ARG A 6 6.46 17.86 4.46
CA ARG A 6 7.08 17.78 3.13
C ARG A 6 7.99 18.99 2.92
N LYS A 7 9.19 18.76 2.36
CA LYS A 7 10.16 19.82 2.05
C LYS A 7 9.55 20.97 1.23
N ASN A 8 8.61 20.68 0.34
CA ASN A 8 7.98 21.67 -0.55
C ASN A 8 6.74 22.36 0.06
N ARG A 9 6.41 22.12 1.34
CA ARG A 9 5.22 22.71 1.98
C ARG A 9 5.55 24.07 2.58
N LYS A 10 4.89 25.12 2.09
CA LYS A 10 5.02 26.51 2.59
C LYS A 10 4.39 26.76 3.97
N LYS A 11 3.33 26.02 4.32
CA LYS A 11 2.63 26.16 5.61
C LYS A 11 3.49 25.63 6.77
N PRO A 12 3.38 26.20 7.98
CA PRO A 12 4.16 25.78 9.15
C PRO A 12 3.95 24.30 9.50
N LYS A 13 4.94 23.73 10.19
CA LYS A 13 4.90 22.34 10.66
C LYS A 13 3.84 22.20 11.75
N THR A 14 2.87 21.31 11.52
CA THR A 14 1.79 21.01 12.48
C THR A 14 2.04 19.71 13.26
N GLN A 15 3.28 19.20 13.25
CA GLN A 15 3.64 17.90 13.82
C GLN A 15 4.52 18.11 15.04
N ASP A 16 4.25 17.37 16.12
CA ASP A 16 4.92 17.48 17.44
C ASP A 16 6.39 16.98 17.48
N GLY A 17 6.99 16.67 16.32
CA GLY A 17 8.40 16.22 16.24
C GLY A 17 8.68 14.77 16.68
N ARG A 18 7.65 13.98 17.01
CA ARG A 18 7.80 12.56 17.40
C ARG A 18 8.52 11.73 16.33
N LYS A 19 9.36 10.78 16.75
CA LYS A 19 10.09 9.87 15.84
C LYS A 19 9.12 9.13 14.91
N LEU A 20 9.39 9.18 13.62
CA LEU A 20 8.55 8.67 12.53
C LEU A 20 8.69 7.15 12.29
N ARG A 21 8.67 6.34 13.36
CA ARG A 21 8.93 4.88 13.31
C ARG A 21 8.03 4.14 12.30
N ARG A 22 6.72 4.43 12.30
CA ARG A 22 5.76 3.78 11.39
C ARG A 22 5.85 4.30 9.96
N TYR A 23 6.16 5.58 9.76
CA TYR A 23 6.37 6.15 8.43
C TYR A 23 7.58 5.52 7.73
N HIS A 24 8.66 5.25 8.47
CA HIS A 24 9.85 4.59 7.90
C HIS A 24 9.57 3.17 7.38
N LYS A 25 8.55 2.48 7.90
CA LYS A 25 8.13 1.15 7.42
C LYS A 25 7.01 1.20 6.37
N ARG A 26 6.48 2.40 6.06
CA ARG A 26 5.37 2.60 5.13
C ARG A 26 5.70 2.11 3.72
N TRP A 27 6.96 2.23 3.30
CA TRP A 27 7.39 1.82 1.96
C TRP A 27 7.13 0.34 1.68
N ILE A 28 7.13 -0.53 2.71
CA ILE A 28 6.84 -1.96 2.54
C ILE A 28 5.40 -2.14 2.07
N VAL A 29 4.46 -1.46 2.76
CA VAL A 29 3.04 -1.49 2.43
C VAL A 29 2.77 -0.84 1.06
N GLU A 30 3.41 0.29 0.77
CA GLU A 30 3.28 0.93 -0.55
C GLU A 30 3.83 0.05 -1.67
N ARG A 31 4.95 -0.65 -1.44
CA ARG A 31 5.51 -1.62 -2.39
C ARG A 31 4.55 -2.80 -2.62
N THR A 32 3.94 -3.34 -1.57
CA THR A 32 2.95 -4.42 -1.73
C THR A 32 1.74 -3.97 -2.55
N PHE A 33 1.25 -2.74 -2.34
CA PHE A 33 0.13 -2.21 -3.13
C PHE A 33 0.54 -1.89 -4.57
N ALA A 34 1.75 -1.40 -4.81
CA ALA A 34 2.27 -1.18 -6.16
C ALA A 34 2.37 -2.50 -6.94
N TRP A 35 2.83 -3.57 -6.30
CA TRP A 35 2.88 -4.91 -6.91
C TRP A 35 1.48 -5.47 -7.18
N LEU A 36 0.55 -5.37 -6.22
CA LEU A 36 -0.86 -5.74 -6.42
C LEU A 36 -1.52 -4.92 -7.53
N GLY A 37 -1.08 -3.67 -7.69
CA GLY A 37 -1.48 -2.75 -8.75
C GLY A 37 -1.05 -3.18 -10.16
N ASN A 38 -0.15 -4.15 -10.33
CA ASN A 38 0.13 -4.73 -11.64
C ASN A 38 -0.97 -5.68 -12.11
N PHE A 39 -1.78 -6.22 -11.19
CA PHE A 39 -2.89 -7.11 -11.54
C PHE A 39 -4.14 -6.28 -11.82
N ARG A 40 -4.45 -6.08 -13.11
CA ARG A 40 -5.60 -5.28 -13.57
C ARG A 40 -6.94 -5.66 -12.90
N ARG A 41 -7.13 -6.95 -12.61
CA ARG A 41 -8.33 -7.47 -11.91
C ARG A 41 -8.42 -7.11 -10.41
N LEU A 42 -7.30 -6.71 -9.79
CA LEU A 42 -7.24 -6.27 -8.40
C LEU A 42 -7.34 -4.75 -8.26
N ILE A 43 -6.90 -3.98 -9.26
CA ILE A 43 -6.99 -2.50 -9.28
C ILE A 43 -8.45 -2.05 -9.30
N VAL A 44 -9.22 -2.59 -10.23
CA VAL A 44 -10.63 -2.27 -10.41
C VAL A 44 -11.42 -3.55 -10.17
N ARG A 45 -12.42 -3.46 -9.31
CA ARG A 45 -13.32 -4.60 -9.04
C ARG A 45 -14.22 -4.81 -10.26
N HIS A 46 -13.73 -5.61 -11.21
CA HIS A 46 -14.48 -6.04 -12.39
C HIS A 46 -15.44 -7.21 -12.10
N GLU A 47 -15.23 -7.92 -11.00
CA GLU A 47 -16.02 -9.11 -10.64
C GLU A 47 -17.37 -8.75 -10.00
N ARG A 48 -18.46 -9.34 -10.53
CA ARG A 48 -19.82 -9.23 -9.98
C ARG A 48 -19.89 -9.73 -8.53
N HIS A 49 -19.25 -10.86 -8.25
CA HIS A 49 -19.25 -11.50 -6.95
C HIS A 49 -18.01 -11.13 -6.12
N ILE A 50 -18.22 -10.71 -4.88
CA ILE A 50 -17.14 -10.35 -3.95
C ILE A 50 -16.22 -11.53 -3.62
N GLN A 51 -16.74 -12.75 -3.71
CA GLN A 51 -15.98 -13.97 -3.45
C GLN A 51 -14.87 -14.18 -4.47
N MET A 52 -15.14 -13.90 -5.76
CA MET A 52 -14.13 -14.01 -6.82
C MET A 52 -13.02 -12.98 -6.63
N TYR A 53 -13.38 -11.75 -6.29
CA TYR A 53 -12.39 -10.72 -5.93
C TYR A 53 -11.52 -11.16 -4.74
N ARG A 54 -12.13 -11.71 -3.67
CA ARG A 54 -11.38 -12.24 -2.52
C ARG A 54 -10.44 -13.37 -2.93
N ALA A 55 -10.88 -14.29 -3.78
CA ALA A 55 -10.03 -15.39 -4.27
C ALA A 55 -8.81 -14.86 -5.03
N PHE A 56 -9.00 -13.95 -5.98
CA PHE A 56 -7.89 -13.33 -6.71
C PHE A 56 -6.94 -12.56 -5.81
N PHE A 57 -7.45 -11.89 -4.77
CA PHE A 57 -6.63 -11.20 -3.78
C PHE A 57 -5.73 -12.17 -3.00
N HIS A 58 -6.26 -13.32 -2.57
CA HIS A 58 -5.48 -14.35 -1.88
C HIS A 58 -4.42 -14.95 -2.80
N VAL A 59 -4.77 -15.22 -4.07
CA VAL A 59 -3.81 -15.68 -5.08
C VAL A 59 -2.66 -14.67 -5.27
N GLY A 60 -2.97 -13.37 -5.33
CA GLY A 60 -1.97 -12.31 -5.39
C GLY A 60 -1.03 -12.35 -4.17
N ILE A 61 -1.55 -12.43 -2.96
CA ILE A 61 -0.70 -12.52 -1.75
C ILE A 61 0.17 -13.78 -1.78
N ILE A 62 -0.36 -14.93 -2.19
CA ILE A 62 0.40 -16.18 -2.28
C ILE A 62 1.59 -16.02 -3.25
N MET A 63 1.36 -15.44 -4.43
CA MET A 63 2.44 -15.19 -5.41
C MET A 63 3.52 -14.24 -4.86
N LEU A 64 3.13 -13.22 -4.09
CA LEU A 64 4.06 -12.30 -3.42
C LEU A 64 4.87 -13.02 -2.33
N SER A 65 4.22 -13.84 -1.49
CA SER A 65 4.88 -14.60 -0.42
C SER A 65 5.85 -15.65 -0.95
N LEU A 66 5.59 -16.19 -2.14
CA LEU A 66 6.45 -17.18 -2.80
C LEU A 66 7.69 -16.56 -3.48
N ASN A 67 7.97 -15.26 -3.32
CA ASN A 67 9.10 -14.56 -3.94
C ASN A 67 9.23 -14.86 -5.45
N ARG A 68 8.11 -14.98 -6.18
CA ARG A 68 8.15 -15.20 -7.63
C ARG A 68 8.58 -13.93 -8.42
N PHE A 69 9.01 -12.87 -7.72
CA PHE A 69 9.43 -11.58 -8.27
C PHE A 69 10.49 -10.91 -7.40
#